data_AF-A0A379T0M8-F1
#
_entry.id   AF-A0A379T0M8-F1
#
_cell.length_a   1.000
_cell.length_b   1.000
_cell.length_c   1.000
_cell.angle_alpha   90.00
_cell.angle_beta   90.00
_cell.angle_gamma   90.00
#
_symmetry.space_group_name_H-M   'P 1'
#
loop_
_entity.id
_entity.type
_entity.pdbx_description
1 polymer ?
#
loop_
_entity_poly.entity_id
_entity_poly.type
_entity_poly.pdbx_seq_one_letter_code
_entity_poly.pdbx_strand_id
1 'polypeptide(L)'
;MATVLSVFVDDYRKVVRKDTKGLIARWKYFWMSVIALGVAFALYLVGKDTPATQLVVPFFKDVMPQLGLFYILLSYFVIVGTGNAVNLTDGLDGLAIMPTVFVAPALRW
;
A
#
# COMPACT_ATOMS: atom_id res chain seq x y z
N MET A 1 6.29 -0.98 3.98
CA MET A 1 7.22 -1.86 4.72
C MET A 1 7.19 -3.31 4.19
N ALA A 2 6.05 -4.02 4.27
CA ALA A 2 5.93 -5.41 3.82
C ALA A 2 6.24 -5.62 2.32
N THR A 3 5.76 -4.71 1.46
CA THR A 3 6.01 -4.74 0.02
C THR A 3 7.49 -4.62 -0.31
N VAL A 4 8.19 -3.67 0.33
CA VAL A 4 9.63 -3.42 0.14
C VAL A 4 10.45 -4.64 0.55
N LEU A 5 10.13 -5.25 1.70
CA LEU A 5 10.78 -6.49 2.16
C LEU A 5 10.55 -7.64 1.17
N SER A 6 9.33 -7.79 0.67
CA SER A 6 9.03 -8.86 -0.30
C SER A 6 9.77 -8.69 -1.61
N VAL A 7 9.90 -7.45 -2.10
CA VAL A 7 10.66 -7.12 -3.33
C VAL A 7 12.15 -7.38 -3.10
N PHE A 8 12.71 -6.95 -1.96
CA PHE A 8 14.12 -7.19 -1.65
C PHE A 8 14.47 -8.67 -1.53
N VAL A 9 13.59 -9.47 -0.91
CA VAL A 9 13.79 -10.92 -0.80
C VAL A 9 13.65 -11.61 -2.16
N ASP A 10 12.71 -11.17 -3.01
CA ASP A 10 12.56 -11.67 -4.37
C ASP A 10 13.80 -11.38 -5.23
N ASP A 11 14.31 -10.15 -5.20
CA ASP A 11 15.53 -9.76 -5.91
C ASP A 11 16.77 -10.50 -5.40
N TYR A 12 16.90 -10.64 -4.08
CA TYR A 12 18.01 -11.39 -3.49
C TYR A 12 17.99 -12.86 -3.95
N ARG A 13 16.82 -13.52 -4.00
CA ARG A 13 16.72 -14.91 -4.49
C ARG A 13 16.99 -15.01 -5.99
N LYS A 14 16.55 -14.04 -6.78
CA LYS A 14 16.78 -14.00 -8.23
C LYS A 14 18.26 -13.81 -8.55
N VAL A 15 18.95 -12.88 -7.88
CA VAL A 15 20.35 -12.54 -8.13
C VAL A 15 21.32 -13.54 -7.50
N VAL A 16 21.13 -13.88 -6.23
CA VAL A 16 22.09 -14.72 -5.49
C VAL A 16 21.81 -16.21 -5.66
N ARG A 17 20.54 -16.62 -5.60
CA ARG A 17 20.15 -18.04 -5.69
C ARG A 17 19.83 -18.51 -7.11
N LYS A 18 19.82 -17.60 -8.11
CA LYS A 18 19.41 -17.86 -9.50
C LYS A 18 18.06 -18.57 -9.60
N ASP A 19 17.20 -18.36 -8.60
CA ASP A 19 15.88 -18.98 -8.52
C ASP A 19 14.83 -17.97 -8.97
N THR A 20 14.36 -18.13 -10.20
CA THR A 20 13.35 -17.27 -10.83
C THR A 20 11.94 -17.51 -10.32
N LYS A 21 11.70 -18.51 -9.46
CA LYS A 21 10.34 -18.85 -8.98
C LYS A 21 9.75 -17.83 -7.99
N GLY A 22 10.56 -16.88 -7.50
CA GLY A 22 10.12 -15.83 -6.57
C GLY A 22 9.58 -16.37 -5.24
N LEU A 23 9.10 -15.47 -4.37
CA LEU A 23 8.39 -15.85 -3.16
C LEU A 23 7.06 -16.51 -3.50
N ILE A 24 6.72 -17.50 -2.70
CA ILE A 24 5.40 -18.11 -2.72
C ILE A 24 4.34 -17.04 -2.40
N ALA A 25 3.44 -16.77 -3.36
CA ALA A 25 2.47 -15.68 -3.29
C ALA A 25 1.60 -15.69 -2.03
N ARG A 26 1.18 -16.86 -1.54
CA ARG A 26 0.38 -16.98 -0.29
C ARG A 26 1.08 -16.40 0.94
N TRP A 27 2.40 -16.58 1.05
CA TRP A 27 3.17 -16.08 2.19
C TRP A 27 3.40 -14.58 2.08
N LYS A 28 3.60 -14.07 0.86
CA LYS A 28 3.67 -12.64 0.57
C LYS A 28 2.37 -11.94 0.98
N TYR A 29 1.23 -12.45 0.53
CA TYR A 29 -0.09 -11.91 0.91
C TYR A 29 -0.39 -12.00 2.41
N PHE A 30 -0.01 -13.11 3.06
CA PHE A 30 -0.21 -13.29 4.50
C PHE A 30 0.50 -12.21 5.31
N TRP A 31 1.81 -12.05 5.12
CA TRP A 31 2.60 -11.05 5.87
C TRP A 31 2.17 -9.62 5.54
N MET A 32 1.78 -9.36 4.29
CA MET A 32 1.26 -8.05 3.89
C MET A 32 -0.06 -7.73 4.60
N SER A 33 -0.95 -8.71 4.73
CA SER A 33 -2.24 -8.55 5.41
C SER A 33 -2.07 -8.36 6.92
N VAL A 34 -1.18 -9.12 7.56
CA VAL A 34 -0.88 -8.98 9.00
C VAL A 34 -0.35 -7.59 9.31
N ILE A 35 0.61 -7.10 8.53
CA ILE A 35 1.18 -5.76 8.73
C ILE A 35 0.15 -4.68 8.40
N ALA A 36 -0.63 -4.83 7.34
CA ALA A 36 -1.66 -3.87 6.96
C ALA A 36 -2.75 -3.74 8.04
N LEU A 37 -3.22 -4.86 8.60
CA LEU A 37 -4.18 -4.85 9.69
C LEU A 37 -3.60 -4.25 10.97
N GLY A 38 -2.34 -4.57 11.31
CA GLY A 38 -1.66 -3.97 12.45
C GLY A 38 -1.53 -2.45 12.33
N VAL A 39 -1.14 -1.96 11.15
CA VAL A 39 -1.06 -0.52 10.87
C VAL A 39 -2.44 0.13 10.88
N ALA A 40 -3.45 -0.47 10.24
CA ALA A 40 -4.82 0.05 10.22
C ALA A 40 -5.41 0.16 11.63
N PHE A 41 -5.15 -0.84 12.49
CA PHE A 41 -5.59 -0.83 13.88
C PHE A 41 -4.85 0.22 14.72
N ALA A 42 -3.53 0.34 14.55
CA ALA A 42 -2.74 1.37 15.24
C ALA A 42 -3.19 2.79 14.85
N LEU A 43 -3.41 3.04 13.55
CA LEU A 43 -3.94 4.31 13.05
C LEU A 43 -5.34 4.61 13.60
N TYR A 44 -6.20 3.59 13.66
CA TYR A 44 -7.52 3.73 14.24
C TYR A 44 -7.47 4.07 15.74
N LEU A 45 -6.63 3.40 16.53
CA LEU A 45 -6.50 3.68 17.96
C LEU A 45 -6.01 5.10 18.25
N VAL A 46 -5.05 5.59 17.46
CA VAL A 46 -4.53 6.96 17.60
C VAL A 46 -5.53 8.00 17.09
N GLY A 47 -6.32 7.67 16.06
CA GLY A 47 -7.21 8.59 15.36
C GLY A 47 -8.69 8.52 15.74
N LYS A 48 -9.12 7.60 16.62
CA LYS A 48 -10.55 7.30 16.86
C LYS A 48 -11.37 8.51 17.32
N ASP A 49 -10.77 9.40 18.12
CA ASP A 49 -11.43 10.59 18.67
C ASP A 49 -11.05 11.88 17.92
N THR A 50 -10.36 11.75 16.78
CA THR A 50 -9.89 12.90 15.99
C THR A 50 -10.49 12.90 14.58
N PRO A 51 -10.43 14.03 13.86
CA PRO A 51 -10.83 14.11 12.46
C PRO A 51 -10.03 13.18 11.53
N ALA A 52 -8.95 12.55 12.01
CA ALA A 52 -8.09 11.69 11.20
C ALA A 52 -8.81 10.42 10.68
N THR A 53 -9.95 10.05 11.26
CA THR A 53 -10.80 8.93 10.81
C THR A 53 -11.95 9.36 9.90
N GLN A 54 -12.03 10.65 9.54
CA GLN A 54 -12.98 11.15 8.54
C GLN A 54 -12.49 10.84 7.13
N LEU A 55 -13.43 10.46 6.25
CA LEU A 55 -13.13 10.34 4.83
C LEU A 55 -13.28 11.71 4.16
N VAL A 56 -12.18 12.26 3.66
CA VAL A 56 -12.23 13.45 2.82
C VAL A 56 -12.61 13.05 1.41
N VAL A 57 -13.79 13.47 0.95
CA VAL A 57 -14.21 13.28 -0.44
C VAL A 57 -13.72 14.46 -1.27
N PRO A 58 -12.87 14.25 -2.29
CA PRO A 58 -12.41 15.35 -3.13
C PRO A 58 -13.62 16.02 -3.80
N PHE A 59 -13.53 17.34 -4.03
CA PHE A 59 -14.59 18.20 -4.59
C PHE A 59 -15.81 18.46 -3.69
N PHE A 60 -15.99 17.69 -2.60
CA PHE A 60 -17.07 17.89 -1.62
C PHE A 60 -16.49 18.16 -0.22
N LYS A 61 -16.15 19.42 0.05
CA LYS A 61 -15.49 19.83 1.31
C LYS A 61 -16.37 19.68 2.55
N ASP A 62 -17.69 19.71 2.39
CA ASP A 62 -18.65 19.62 3.50
C ASP A 62 -19.03 18.16 3.83
N VAL A 63 -18.60 17.20 3.01
CA VAL A 63 -18.92 15.77 3.19
C VAL A 63 -17.70 15.06 3.74
N MET A 64 -17.62 15.00 5.07
CA MET A 64 -16.54 14.34 5.81
C MET A 64 -17.12 13.29 6.78
N PRO A 65 -17.66 12.16 6.28
CA PRO A 65 -18.25 11.16 7.14
C PRO A 65 -17.19 10.51 8.03
N GLN A 66 -17.51 10.38 9.33
CA GLN A 66 -16.70 9.64 10.29
C GLN A 66 -16.83 8.14 10.01
N LEU A 67 -15.74 7.49 9.60
CA LEU A 67 -15.78 6.08 9.19
C LEU A 67 -15.88 5.12 10.39
N GLY A 68 -15.40 5.51 11.56
CA GLY A 68 -15.35 4.62 12.73
C GLY A 68 -14.64 3.30 12.40
N LEU A 69 -15.26 2.16 12.71
CA LEU A 69 -14.70 0.84 12.41
C LEU A 69 -14.47 0.57 10.91
N PHE A 70 -15.25 1.21 10.02
CA PHE A 70 -15.02 1.09 8.57
C PHE A 70 -13.68 1.68 8.13
N TYR A 71 -13.06 2.53 8.96
CA TYR A 71 -11.72 3.04 8.71
C TYR A 71 -10.70 1.90 8.60
N ILE A 72 -10.76 0.92 9.51
CA ILE A 72 -9.84 -0.22 9.51
C ILE A 72 -9.98 -1.03 8.22
N LEU A 73 -11.23 -1.30 7.81
CA LEU A 73 -11.53 -2.03 6.57
C LEU A 73 -10.99 -1.27 5.35
N LEU A 74 -11.28 0.03 5.26
CA LEU A 74 -10.86 0.88 4.15
C LEU A 74 -9.33 0.98 4.09
N SER A 75 -8.67 1.27 5.20
CA SER A 75 -7.21 1.35 5.29
C SER A 75 -6.55 0.03 4.91
N TYR A 76 -7.11 -1.11 5.34
CA TYR A 76 -6.64 -2.42 4.92
C TYR A 76 -6.70 -2.59 3.39
N PHE A 77 -7.85 -2.31 2.78
CA PHE A 77 -8.01 -2.42 1.32
C PHE A 77 -7.08 -1.47 0.57
N VAL A 78 -6.89 -0.25 1.06
CA VAL A 78 -5.98 0.73 0.44
C VAL A 78 -4.54 0.23 0.54
N ILE A 79 -4.06 -0.18 1.71
CA ILE A 79 -2.67 -0.63 1.91
C ILE A 79 -2.38 -1.90 1.10
N VAL A 80 -3.24 -2.91 1.22
CA VAL A 80 -3.05 -4.20 0.52
C VAL A 80 -3.28 -4.04 -0.99
N GLY A 81 -4.32 -3.30 -1.38
CA GLY A 81 -4.65 -3.05 -2.79
C GLY A 81 -3.55 -2.27 -3.51
N THR A 82 -3.10 -1.15 -2.94
CA THR A 82 -2.01 -0.36 -3.55
C THR A 82 -0.70 -1.15 -3.61
N GLY A 83 -0.33 -1.88 -2.55
CA GLY A 83 0.90 -2.67 -2.53
C GLY A 83 0.93 -3.78 -3.59
N ASN A 84 -0.22 -4.40 -3.87
CA ASN A 84 -0.33 -5.40 -4.94
C ASN A 84 -0.44 -4.76 -6.32
N ALA A 85 -1.15 -3.63 -6.45
CA ALA A 85 -1.26 -2.89 -7.70
C ALA A 85 0.11 -2.41 -8.19
N VAL A 86 0.93 -1.84 -7.30
CA VAL A 86 2.31 -1.43 -7.62
C VAL A 86 3.14 -2.63 -8.07
N ASN A 87 3.08 -3.75 -7.35
CA ASN A 87 3.84 -4.95 -7.72
C ASN A 87 3.39 -5.54 -9.07
N LEU A 88 2.12 -5.38 -9.44
CA LEU A 88 1.59 -5.78 -10.74
C LEU A 88 2.05 -4.84 -11.88
N THR A 89 2.15 -3.54 -11.61
CA THR A 89 2.64 -2.55 -12.60
C THR A 89 4.15 -2.54 -12.76
N ASP A 90 4.90 -2.96 -11.74
CA ASP A 90 6.37 -2.99 -11.72
C ASP A 90 6.94 -4.30 -12.31
N GLY A 91 6.15 -5.38 -12.32
CA GLY A 91 6.50 -6.63 -13.01
C GLY A 91 6.53 -6.55 -14.54
N LEU A 92 6.17 -5.39 -15.10
CA LEU A 92 6.31 -5.01 -16.51
C LEU A 92 7.42 -3.94 -16.56
N ASP A 93 8.67 -4.40 -16.60
CA ASP A 93 9.99 -3.76 -16.33
C ASP A 93 10.33 -2.40 -17.02
N GLY A 94 9.37 -1.47 -17.17
CA GLY A 94 9.57 -0.15 -17.78
C GLY A 94 8.40 0.84 -17.69
N LEU A 95 7.22 0.46 -17.18
CA LEU A 95 6.04 1.34 -17.17
C LEU A 95 5.87 2.16 -15.88
N ALA A 96 6.38 1.70 -14.74
CA ALA A 96 6.26 2.39 -13.44
C ALA A 96 7.08 3.69 -13.35
N ILE A 97 8.11 3.85 -14.19
CA ILE A 97 8.94 5.05 -14.22
C ILE A 97 8.20 6.25 -14.83
N MET A 98 7.31 6.01 -15.80
CA MET A 98 6.60 7.08 -16.51
C MET A 98 5.67 7.89 -15.59
N PRO A 99 4.76 7.28 -14.79
CA PRO A 99 3.94 8.02 -13.83
C PRO A 99 4.77 8.79 -12.81
N THR A 100 5.88 8.21 -12.33
CA THR A 100 6.76 8.83 -11.33
C THR A 100 7.44 10.08 -11.87
N VAL A 101 7.84 10.07 -13.15
CA VAL A 101 8.40 11.24 -13.87
C VAL A 101 7.33 12.31 -14.14
N PHE A 102 6.07 11.95 -14.37
CA PHE A 102 4.99 12.93 -14.55
C PHE A 102 4.51 13.56 -13.24
N VAL A 103 4.62 12.86 -12.10
CA VAL A 103 4.17 13.36 -10.78
C VAL A 103 5.23 14.25 -10.10
N ALA A 104 6.53 14.00 -10.32
CA ALA A 104 7.60 14.78 -9.68
C ALA A 104 7.59 16.31 -10.01
N PRO A 105 7.23 16.77 -11.23
CA PRO A 105 7.02 18.19 -11.53
C PRO A 105 5.71 18.75 -10.98
N ALA A 106 4.68 17.90 -10.83
CA ALA A 106 3.36 18.31 -10.37
C ALA A 106 3.30 18.61 -8.86
N LEU A 107 4.24 18.05 -8.08
CA LEU A 107 4.36 18.28 -6.65
C LEU A 107 5.01 19.64 -6.28
N ARG A 108 5.29 20.49 -7.28
CA ARG A 108 5.99 21.78 -7.12
C ARG A 108 5.07 23.00 -7.23
N TRP A 109 3.76 22.83 -7.05
CA TRP A 109 2.77 23.91 -6.98
C TRP A 109 1.93 23.78 -5.72
#